data_AF-A0A8C8SAF0-F1
#
_entry.id   AF-A0A8C8SAF0-F1
#
_cell.length_a   1.000
_cell.length_b   1.000
_cell.length_c   1.000
_cell.angle_alpha   90.00
_cell.angle_beta   90.00
_cell.angle_gamma   90.00
#
_symmetry.space_group_name_H-M   'P 1'
#
loop_
_entity.id
_entity.type
_entity.pdbx_description
1 polymer ?
#
loop_
_entity_poly.entity_id
_entity_poly.type
_entity_poly.pdbx_seq_one_letter_code
_entity_poly.pdbx_strand_id
1 'polypeptide(L)'
;MGKTKAASARKSQGRSQVAATAAATSSLRGREGRHCPRGGEKQAVAALSSPEGAGLWDLGTQRERWAAFQMRQDLTCEEAARLLLDTYEYKGLVKHTGGCHCGAIRFEVWASADLHIFDCNCSICVKKKNSHFIVPASHFKLLKGAENLTTYTFNTHCAQHTFCKTCGVQSFYTPRSNPDGYGIAPHCLDEGTVRSITVEEINGKDWERAVKEHKTIRSMSKP
;
A
#
# COMPACT_ATOMS: atom_id res chain seq x y z
N MET A 1 10.19 -27.00 77.79
CA MET A 1 11.62 -26.63 77.65
C MET A 1 11.79 -26.08 76.24
N GLY A 2 12.04 -24.81 75.92
CA GLY A 2 12.63 -23.71 76.66
C GLY A 2 13.71 -23.09 75.77
N LYS A 3 13.48 -21.83 75.34
CA LYS A 3 14.48 -20.82 74.88
C LYS A 3 15.11 -21.01 73.49
N THR A 4 15.49 -20.01 72.67
CA THR A 4 15.11 -18.60 72.38
C THR A 4 16.07 -18.10 71.27
N LYS A 5 15.57 -17.25 70.34
CA LYS A 5 16.26 -16.13 69.63
C LYS A 5 17.44 -16.48 68.68
N ALA A 6 17.74 -15.76 67.60
CA ALA A 6 17.63 -14.33 67.34
C ALA A 6 17.52 -13.98 65.84
N ALA A 7 16.99 -12.78 65.58
CA ALA A 7 16.90 -12.10 64.30
C ALA A 7 18.23 -11.45 63.87
N SER A 8 18.35 -11.11 62.59
CA SER A 8 19.05 -9.89 62.17
C SER A 8 18.50 -9.37 60.84
N ALA A 9 17.99 -8.15 60.89
CA ALA A 9 17.62 -7.32 59.76
C ALA A 9 18.80 -6.42 59.38
N ARG A 10 18.98 -6.13 58.08
CA ARG A 10 19.58 -4.86 57.64
C ARG A 10 18.82 -4.28 56.44
N LYS A 11 18.27 -3.08 56.67
CA LYS A 11 17.85 -2.08 55.69
C LYS A 11 19.07 -1.33 55.14
N SER A 12 19.00 -0.93 53.88
CA SER A 12 19.45 0.38 53.35
C SER A 12 19.02 0.44 51.87
N GLN A 13 17.90 1.06 51.50
CA GLN A 13 17.77 2.49 51.17
C GLN A 13 18.98 3.09 50.43
N GLY A 14 18.75 3.48 49.18
CA GLY A 14 19.70 4.21 48.32
C GLY A 14 19.01 4.68 47.03
N ARG A 15 18.39 5.86 47.13
CA ARG A 15 17.65 6.61 46.11
C ARG A 15 18.64 7.30 45.16
N SER A 16 18.41 7.35 43.85
CA SER A 16 18.46 8.62 43.08
C SER A 16 18.12 8.40 41.59
N GLN A 17 17.15 9.19 41.13
CA GLN A 17 16.88 9.49 39.73
C GLN A 17 18.03 10.30 39.14
N VAL A 18 18.30 10.14 37.84
CA VAL A 18 18.80 11.23 36.98
C VAL A 18 18.12 11.09 35.61
N ALA A 19 17.31 12.09 35.28
CA ALA A 19 16.80 12.35 33.94
C ALA A 19 17.94 12.92 33.08
N ALA A 20 18.06 12.47 31.83
CA ALA A 20 18.93 13.09 30.84
C ALA A 20 18.13 13.38 29.57
N THR A 21 17.70 14.64 29.46
CA THR A 21 17.28 15.29 28.22
C THR A 21 18.51 15.52 27.34
N ALA A 22 18.45 15.13 26.07
CA ALA A 22 19.42 15.55 25.06
C ALA A 22 18.67 16.02 23.80
N ALA A 23 18.57 17.34 23.67
CA ALA A 23 18.23 18.03 22.45
C ALA A 23 19.50 18.11 21.59
N ALA A 24 19.45 17.61 20.36
CA ALA A 24 20.52 17.77 19.39
C ALA A 24 20.12 18.84 18.36
N THR A 25 20.64 20.05 18.55
CA THR A 25 20.70 21.10 17.54
C THR A 25 21.94 20.84 16.66
N SER A 26 21.76 20.68 15.36
CA SER A 26 22.88 20.72 14.41
C SER A 26 22.68 21.85 13.40
N SER A 27 23.66 22.74 13.41
CA SER A 27 23.83 23.89 12.53
C SER A 27 24.46 23.41 11.22
N LEU A 28 23.83 23.68 10.07
CA LEU A 28 24.46 23.59 8.76
C LEU A 28 24.32 24.93 8.04
N ARG A 29 25.45 25.62 7.91
CA ARG A 29 25.62 26.77 7.00
C ARG A 29 25.94 26.25 5.59
N GLY A 30 25.06 26.62 4.66
CA GLY A 30 25.30 27.07 3.28
C GLY A 30 26.34 26.39 2.37
N ARG A 31 25.84 25.78 1.28
CA ARG A 31 26.39 26.01 -0.07
C ARG A 31 25.29 25.94 -1.13
N GLU A 32 25.10 27.06 -1.82
CA GLU A 32 24.23 27.30 -2.98
C GLU A 32 24.75 26.51 -4.21
N GLY A 33 23.98 26.12 -5.23
CA GLY A 33 22.58 26.33 -5.53
C GLY A 33 22.20 25.57 -6.82
N ARG A 34 20.90 25.49 -7.10
CA ARG A 34 20.30 25.65 -8.44
C ARG A 34 18.84 26.01 -8.24
N HIS A 35 18.53 27.25 -8.58
CA HIS A 35 17.28 27.95 -8.31
C HIS A 35 16.17 27.38 -9.20
N CYS A 36 15.09 26.88 -8.60
CA CYS A 36 13.85 26.53 -9.29
C CYS A 36 12.90 27.72 -9.16
N PRO A 37 12.31 28.25 -10.25
CA PRO A 37 11.51 29.46 -10.19
C PRO A 37 10.25 29.24 -9.34
N ARG A 38 10.08 30.05 -8.29
CA ARG A 38 8.81 30.16 -7.56
C ARG A 38 7.87 31.08 -8.34
N GLY A 39 7.03 30.49 -9.17
CA GLY A 39 5.89 31.15 -9.79
C GLY A 39 4.59 30.54 -9.27
N GLY A 40 3.64 31.41 -8.87
CA GLY A 40 2.26 31.04 -8.58
C GLY A 40 1.79 31.49 -7.20
N GLU A 41 1.31 32.72 -7.11
CA GLU A 41 0.41 33.17 -6.03
C GLU A 41 -0.69 32.14 -5.82
N LYS A 42 -1.02 31.87 -4.55
CA LYS A 42 -2.22 31.14 -4.19
C LYS A 42 -3.42 31.99 -4.59
N GLN A 43 -3.95 31.76 -5.79
CA GLN A 43 -5.30 32.23 -6.10
C GLN A 43 -6.26 31.52 -5.15
N ALA A 44 -6.97 32.32 -4.37
CA ALA A 44 -8.14 31.87 -3.65
C ALA A 44 -9.10 31.25 -4.67
N VAL A 45 -9.46 29.98 -4.47
CA VAL A 45 -10.58 29.36 -5.16
C VAL A 45 -11.82 30.14 -4.75
N ALA A 46 -12.30 31.00 -5.65
CA ALA A 46 -13.61 31.60 -5.52
C ALA A 46 -14.63 30.46 -5.43
N ALA A 47 -15.52 30.53 -4.43
CA ALA A 47 -16.68 29.68 -4.38
C ALA A 47 -17.44 29.87 -5.69
N LEU A 48 -17.45 28.83 -6.54
CA LEU A 48 -18.29 28.79 -7.72
C LEU A 48 -19.73 28.90 -7.20
N SER A 49 -20.36 30.05 -7.46
CA SER A 49 -21.79 30.19 -7.30
C SER A 49 -22.47 29.11 -8.15
N SER A 50 -23.37 28.36 -7.53
CA SER A 50 -24.24 27.41 -8.24
C SER A 50 -24.77 28.06 -9.51
N PRO A 51 -24.66 27.41 -10.67
CA PRO A 51 -25.22 27.96 -11.89
C PRO A 51 -26.74 28.10 -11.70
N GLU A 52 -27.20 29.32 -11.53
CA GLU A 52 -28.61 29.67 -11.67
C GLU A 52 -28.99 29.36 -13.12
N GLY A 53 -29.74 28.27 -13.30
CA GLY A 53 -30.10 27.76 -14.62
C GLY A 53 -29.62 26.35 -14.94
N ALA A 54 -29.37 25.48 -13.95
CA ALA A 54 -29.47 24.04 -14.20
C ALA A 54 -30.94 23.70 -14.47
N GLY A 55 -31.36 23.82 -15.73
CA GLY A 55 -32.67 23.34 -16.17
C GLY A 55 -32.90 21.94 -15.63
N LEU A 56 -34.10 21.67 -15.12
CA LEU A 56 -34.52 20.36 -14.66
C LEU A 56 -34.36 19.38 -15.84
N TRP A 57 -33.22 18.68 -15.89
CA TRP A 57 -32.97 17.67 -16.90
C TRP A 57 -34.04 16.59 -16.75
N ASP A 58 -34.94 16.47 -17.73
CA ASP A 58 -35.89 15.37 -17.78
C ASP A 58 -35.12 14.09 -18.11
N LEU A 59 -34.73 13.38 -17.06
CA LEU A 59 -34.01 12.11 -17.17
C LEU A 59 -34.93 10.97 -17.62
N GLY A 60 -36.25 11.18 -17.74
CA GLY A 60 -37.23 10.19 -18.14
C GLY A 60 -37.02 8.82 -17.48
N THR A 61 -37.00 7.76 -18.29
CA THR A 61 -36.80 6.37 -17.84
C THR A 61 -35.42 6.10 -17.20
N GLN A 62 -34.43 7.00 -17.34
CA GLN A 62 -33.12 6.83 -16.68
C GLN A 62 -33.23 6.96 -15.16
N ARG A 63 -34.11 7.84 -14.66
CA ARG A 63 -34.35 8.01 -13.22
C ARG A 63 -34.90 6.73 -12.58
N GLU A 64 -35.84 6.08 -13.27
CA GLU A 64 -36.45 4.82 -12.83
C GLU A 64 -35.43 3.66 -12.86
N ARG A 65 -34.63 3.57 -13.93
CA ARG A 65 -33.54 2.58 -14.04
C ARG A 65 -32.51 2.73 -12.92
N TRP A 66 -32.17 3.97 -12.58
CA TRP A 66 -31.25 4.29 -11.49
C TRP A 66 -31.82 3.92 -10.12
N ALA A 67 -33.07 4.31 -9.82
CA ALA A 67 -33.74 3.93 -8.58
C ALA A 67 -33.86 2.40 -8.43
N ALA A 68 -34.18 1.69 -9.52
CA ALA A 68 -34.23 0.23 -9.53
C ALA A 68 -32.85 -0.43 -9.36
N PHE A 69 -31.78 0.21 -9.82
CA PHE A 69 -30.41 -0.25 -9.56
C PHE A 69 -30.05 -0.09 -8.07
N GLN A 70 -30.30 1.09 -7.50
CA GLN A 70 -30.06 1.38 -6.07
C GLN A 70 -30.82 0.40 -5.17
N MET A 71 -32.12 0.20 -5.42
CA MET A 71 -32.94 -0.74 -4.65
C MET A 71 -32.46 -2.19 -4.76
N ARG A 72 -32.02 -2.64 -5.95
CA ARG A 72 -31.51 -4.00 -6.14
C ARG A 72 -30.15 -4.25 -5.48
N GLN A 73 -29.37 -3.20 -5.27
CA GLN A 73 -28.03 -3.30 -4.69
C GLN A 73 -28.01 -2.87 -3.21
N ASP A 74 -29.13 -2.38 -2.68
CA ASP A 74 -29.24 -1.81 -1.34
C ASP A 74 -28.17 -0.71 -1.08
N LEU A 75 -28.02 0.20 -2.04
CA LEU A 75 -26.99 1.26 -2.01
C LEU A 75 -27.61 2.65 -1.90
N THR A 76 -26.95 3.52 -1.15
CA THR A 76 -27.21 4.96 -1.18
C THR A 76 -26.85 5.56 -2.56
N CYS A 77 -27.31 6.79 -2.82
CA CYS A 77 -26.93 7.51 -4.04
C CYS A 77 -25.42 7.65 -4.21
N GLU A 78 -24.70 7.93 -3.12
CA GLU A 78 -23.25 8.10 -3.14
C GLU A 78 -22.52 6.78 -3.42
N GLU A 79 -22.95 5.69 -2.79
CA GLU A 79 -22.37 4.36 -3.01
C GLU A 79 -22.64 3.84 -4.42
N ALA A 80 -23.86 4.05 -4.93
CA ALA A 80 -24.20 3.69 -6.30
C ALA A 80 -23.37 4.50 -7.31
N ALA A 81 -23.18 5.80 -7.08
CA ALA A 81 -22.36 6.65 -7.94
C ALA A 81 -20.89 6.21 -7.91
N ARG A 82 -20.37 5.89 -6.72
CA ARG A 82 -19.02 5.36 -6.56
C ARG A 82 -18.85 4.02 -7.27
N LEU A 83 -19.82 3.11 -7.15
CA LEU A 83 -19.78 1.82 -7.83
C LEU A 83 -19.76 1.99 -9.36
N LEU A 84 -20.54 2.92 -9.91
CA LEU A 84 -20.50 3.23 -11.34
C LEU A 84 -19.14 3.78 -11.79
N LEU A 85 -18.59 4.73 -11.03
CA LEU A 85 -17.27 5.32 -11.32
C LEU A 85 -16.18 4.25 -11.27
N ASP A 86 -16.17 3.44 -10.21
CA ASP A 86 -15.23 2.32 -10.05
C ASP A 86 -15.38 1.30 -11.19
N THR A 87 -16.61 0.98 -11.62
CA THR A 87 -16.86 0.05 -12.73
C THR A 87 -16.35 0.59 -14.06
N TYR A 88 -16.40 1.91 -14.25
CA TYR A 88 -15.88 2.56 -15.44
C TYR A 88 -14.35 2.64 -15.43
N GLU A 89 -13.77 3.03 -14.29
CA GLU A 89 -12.33 3.21 -14.11
C GLU A 89 -11.58 1.88 -14.07
N TYR A 90 -12.13 0.86 -13.42
CA TYR A 90 -11.51 -0.45 -13.20
C TYR A 90 -12.25 -1.57 -13.92
N LYS A 91 -12.57 -1.36 -15.20
CA LYS A 91 -13.37 -2.30 -15.99
C LYS A 91 -12.79 -3.71 -15.99
N GLY A 92 -13.58 -4.68 -15.48
CA GLY A 92 -13.19 -6.09 -15.42
C GLY A 92 -12.30 -6.47 -14.23
N LEU A 93 -12.04 -5.53 -13.33
CA LEU A 93 -11.30 -5.77 -12.09
C LEU A 93 -12.25 -5.86 -10.90
N VAL A 94 -11.77 -6.45 -9.82
CA VAL A 94 -12.41 -6.47 -8.52
C VAL A 94 -11.49 -5.81 -7.49
N LYS A 95 -12.09 -5.25 -6.44
CA LYS A 95 -11.34 -4.70 -5.33
C LYS A 95 -10.96 -5.80 -4.37
N HIS A 96 -9.66 -6.05 -4.23
CA HIS A 96 -9.11 -6.88 -3.17
C HIS A 96 -8.69 -5.99 -2.00
N THR A 97 -8.74 -6.53 -0.79
CA THR A 97 -8.13 -5.94 0.40
C THR A 97 -7.07 -6.88 0.92
N GLY A 98 -6.11 -6.34 1.67
CA GLY A 98 -5.05 -7.15 2.23
C GLY A 98 -4.19 -6.38 3.22
N GLY A 99 -3.15 -7.05 3.72
CA GLY A 99 -2.26 -6.45 4.69
C GLY A 99 -1.13 -7.35 5.14
N CYS A 100 -0.34 -6.87 6.10
CA CYS A 100 0.63 -7.70 6.78
C CYS A 100 -0.04 -8.55 7.87
N HIS A 101 0.67 -9.58 8.34
CA HIS A 101 0.15 -10.53 9.34
C HIS A 101 -0.37 -9.86 10.63
N CYS A 102 0.33 -8.85 11.16
CA CYS A 102 -0.09 -8.18 12.40
C CYS A 102 -1.19 -7.12 12.20
N GLY A 103 -1.67 -6.91 10.96
CA GLY A 103 -2.70 -5.91 10.65
C GLY A 103 -2.26 -4.45 10.77
N ALA A 104 -0.99 -4.18 11.06
CA ALA A 104 -0.46 -2.81 11.15
C ALA A 104 -0.46 -2.12 9.79
N ILE A 105 -0.26 -2.87 8.70
CA ILE A 105 -0.34 -2.41 7.32
C ILE A 105 -1.58 -2.98 6.67
N ARG A 106 -2.39 -2.13 6.06
CA ARG A 106 -3.60 -2.49 5.32
C ARG A 106 -3.66 -1.73 4.00
N PHE A 107 -4.14 -2.37 2.94
CA PHE A 107 -4.27 -1.77 1.62
C PHE A 107 -5.53 -2.29 0.90
N GLU A 108 -5.93 -1.56 -0.15
CA GLU A 108 -6.84 -2.03 -1.19
C GLU A 108 -6.13 -2.00 -2.54
N VAL A 109 -6.52 -2.92 -3.42
CA VAL A 109 -5.97 -3.02 -4.77
C VAL A 109 -7.02 -3.50 -5.77
N TRP A 110 -7.10 -2.85 -6.92
CA TRP A 110 -7.93 -3.28 -8.04
C TRP A 110 -7.14 -4.21 -8.97
N ALA A 111 -7.57 -5.46 -9.07
CA ALA A 111 -6.96 -6.48 -9.92
C ALA A 111 -7.98 -7.50 -10.42
N SER A 112 -7.57 -8.37 -11.35
CA SER A 112 -8.42 -9.47 -11.82
C SER A 112 -8.69 -10.46 -10.67
N ALA A 113 -9.91 -11.00 -10.60
CA ALA A 113 -10.20 -12.11 -9.70
C ALA A 113 -9.42 -13.40 -10.07
N ASP A 114 -9.02 -13.53 -11.34
CA ASP A 114 -8.09 -14.56 -11.80
C ASP A 114 -6.67 -13.97 -11.81
N LEU A 115 -5.89 -14.30 -10.79
CA LEU A 115 -4.57 -13.72 -10.58
C LEU A 115 -3.51 -14.44 -11.40
N HIS A 116 -2.69 -13.65 -12.10
CA HIS A 116 -1.46 -14.13 -12.74
C HIS A 116 -0.25 -13.77 -11.88
N ILE A 117 0.39 -14.79 -11.31
CA ILE A 117 1.46 -14.67 -10.33
C ILE A 117 2.81 -14.97 -10.98
N PHE A 118 3.78 -14.09 -10.80
CA PHE A 118 5.16 -14.33 -11.15
C PHE A 118 5.92 -14.90 -9.95
N ASP A 119 6.55 -16.05 -10.13
CA ASP A 119 7.41 -16.68 -9.12
C ASP A 119 8.88 -16.67 -9.56
N CYS A 120 9.69 -15.87 -8.86
CA CYS A 120 11.05 -15.56 -9.28
C CYS A 120 12.09 -16.33 -8.46
N ASN A 121 13.06 -16.94 -9.15
CA ASN A 121 14.08 -17.78 -8.51
C ASN A 121 15.39 -17.03 -8.12
N CYS A 122 15.42 -15.68 -8.14
CA CYS A 122 16.61 -14.94 -7.72
C CYS A 122 16.86 -15.10 -6.20
N SER A 123 18.08 -14.80 -5.75
CA SER A 123 18.54 -15.08 -4.38
C SER A 123 17.64 -14.50 -3.29
N ILE A 124 17.12 -13.28 -3.46
CA ILE A 124 16.20 -12.67 -2.50
C ILE A 124 14.78 -13.24 -2.59
N CYS A 125 14.27 -13.50 -3.80
CA CYS A 125 12.91 -13.98 -4.01
C CYS A 125 12.74 -15.40 -3.49
N VAL A 126 13.74 -16.27 -3.67
CA VAL A 126 13.76 -17.62 -3.09
C VAL A 126 13.70 -17.56 -1.56
N LYS A 127 14.50 -16.69 -0.92
CA LYS A 127 14.54 -16.54 0.54
C LYS A 127 13.23 -15.97 1.10
N LYS A 128 12.58 -15.07 0.37
CA LYS A 128 11.32 -14.43 0.79
C LYS A 128 10.07 -15.20 0.37
N LYS A 129 10.19 -16.21 -0.50
CA LYS A 129 9.05 -16.78 -1.25
C LYS A 129 8.21 -15.68 -1.92
N ASN A 130 8.88 -14.80 -2.66
CA ASN A 130 8.29 -13.60 -3.24
C ASN A 130 7.55 -13.88 -4.57
N SER A 131 6.45 -14.63 -4.49
CA SER A 131 5.49 -14.80 -5.59
C SER A 131 4.48 -13.66 -5.55
N HIS A 132 4.23 -12.99 -6.67
CA HIS A 132 3.40 -11.76 -6.71
C HIS A 132 2.70 -11.56 -8.05
N PHE A 133 1.54 -10.88 -8.05
CA PHE A 133 0.98 -10.24 -9.24
C PHE A 133 1.35 -8.77 -9.26
N ILE A 134 1.35 -8.15 -10.43
CA ILE A 134 1.72 -6.74 -10.61
C ILE A 134 0.49 -5.94 -10.98
N VAL A 135 0.37 -4.75 -10.39
CA VAL A 135 -0.66 -3.75 -10.73
C VAL A 135 -0.03 -2.37 -10.98
N PRO A 136 -0.66 -1.50 -11.78
CA PRO A 136 -0.32 -0.08 -11.84
C PRO A 136 -0.41 0.58 -10.46
N ALA A 137 0.40 1.60 -10.20
CA ALA A 137 0.32 2.35 -8.94
C ALA A 137 -1.05 3.01 -8.72
N SER A 138 -1.75 3.39 -9.79
CA SER A 138 -3.11 3.94 -9.74
C SER A 138 -4.14 2.97 -9.18
N HIS A 139 -3.90 1.65 -9.27
CA HIS A 139 -4.83 0.63 -8.81
C HIS A 139 -4.60 0.25 -7.34
N PHE A 140 -3.55 0.76 -6.71
CA PHE A 140 -3.16 0.42 -5.35
C PHE A 140 -3.37 1.61 -4.42
N LYS A 141 -3.90 1.33 -3.23
CA LYS A 141 -4.02 2.34 -2.18
C LYS A 141 -3.66 1.76 -0.82
N LEU A 142 -2.67 2.38 -0.18
CA LEU A 142 -2.34 2.11 1.21
C LEU A 142 -3.42 2.74 2.11
N LEU A 143 -4.07 1.93 2.93
CA LEU A 143 -5.13 2.36 3.85
C LEU A 143 -4.58 2.70 5.24
N LYS A 144 -3.55 1.97 5.69
CA LYS A 144 -2.96 2.12 7.03
C LYS A 144 -1.51 1.65 7.07
N GLY A 145 -0.71 2.24 7.96
CA GLY A 145 0.57 1.67 8.39
C GLY A 145 1.79 2.16 7.64
N ALA A 146 1.72 3.34 7.02
CA ALA A 146 2.84 3.94 6.28
C ALA A 146 4.09 4.08 7.18
N GLU A 147 3.89 4.47 8.43
CA GLU A 147 4.90 4.57 9.48
C GLU A 147 5.51 3.22 9.87
N ASN A 148 4.84 2.11 9.56
CA ASN A 148 5.27 0.77 9.90
C ASN A 148 5.93 0.01 8.74
N LEU A 149 6.06 0.68 7.58
CA LEU A 149 6.81 0.18 6.45
C LEU A 149 8.31 0.44 6.67
N THR A 150 9.12 -0.52 6.25
CA THR A 150 10.56 -0.35 6.06
C THR A 150 10.96 -0.95 4.71
N THR A 151 12.02 -0.45 4.10
CA THR A 151 12.41 -0.83 2.73
C THR A 151 13.86 -1.29 2.70
N TYR A 152 14.08 -2.42 2.04
CA TYR A 152 15.40 -2.93 1.70
C TYR A 152 15.64 -2.82 0.18
N THR A 153 16.81 -2.31 -0.21
CA THR A 153 17.24 -2.23 -1.61
C THR A 153 18.66 -2.77 -1.75
N PHE A 154 18.98 -3.34 -2.90
CA PHE A 154 20.31 -3.87 -3.21
C PHE A 154 20.52 -3.92 -4.73
N ASN A 155 21.73 -4.30 -5.17
CA ASN A 155 22.12 -4.41 -6.57
C ASN A 155 21.89 -3.09 -7.34
N THR A 156 20.87 -3.01 -8.21
CA THR A 156 20.57 -1.78 -8.95
C THR A 156 19.79 -0.75 -8.13
N HIS A 157 19.35 -1.10 -6.92
CA HIS A 157 18.50 -0.28 -6.06
C HIS A 157 17.13 0.11 -6.66
N CYS A 158 16.77 -0.43 -7.83
CA CYS A 158 15.49 -0.16 -8.49
C CYS A 158 14.32 -0.87 -7.79
N ALA A 159 14.51 -2.13 -7.39
CA ALA A 159 13.51 -2.84 -6.60
C ALA A 159 13.50 -2.29 -5.17
N GLN A 160 12.33 -1.91 -4.70
CA GLN A 160 12.10 -1.48 -3.32
C GLN A 160 11.36 -2.59 -2.59
N HIS A 161 12.10 -3.41 -1.85
CA HIS A 161 11.50 -4.48 -1.05
C HIS A 161 10.95 -3.92 0.25
N THR A 162 9.70 -3.44 0.21
CA THR A 162 9.00 -2.85 1.36
C THR A 162 8.31 -3.94 2.19
N PHE A 163 8.42 -3.89 3.51
CA PHE A 163 7.79 -4.86 4.41
C PHE A 163 7.46 -4.26 5.78
N CYS A 164 6.64 -4.98 6.53
CA CYS A 164 6.26 -4.60 7.89
C CYS A 164 7.45 -4.68 8.84
N LYS A 165 7.84 -3.56 9.46
CA LYS A 165 8.92 -3.57 10.47
C LYS A 165 8.55 -4.29 11.77
N THR A 166 7.26 -4.54 12.02
CA THR A 166 6.78 -5.28 13.20
C THR A 166 6.79 -6.79 13.01
N CYS A 167 6.25 -7.30 11.89
CA CYS A 167 6.10 -8.75 11.68
C CYS A 167 6.93 -9.32 10.51
N GLY A 168 7.68 -8.49 9.79
CA GLY A 168 8.55 -8.91 8.69
C GLY A 168 7.84 -9.24 7.36
N VAL A 169 6.51 -9.31 7.34
CA VAL A 169 5.74 -9.66 6.14
C VAL A 169 5.84 -8.58 5.06
N GLN A 170 6.20 -9.02 3.84
CA GLN A 170 6.19 -8.22 2.62
C GLN A 170 4.86 -8.44 1.89
N SER A 171 3.86 -7.62 2.22
CA SER A 171 2.54 -7.75 1.60
C SER A 171 2.45 -7.12 0.21
N PHE A 172 3.30 -6.13 -0.06
CA PHE A 172 3.52 -5.55 -1.38
C PHE A 172 4.94 -4.98 -1.47
N TYR A 173 5.42 -4.73 -2.67
CA TYR A 173 6.72 -4.08 -2.90
C TYR A 173 6.77 -3.44 -4.30
N THR A 174 7.79 -2.63 -4.60
CA THR A 174 8.00 -2.09 -5.95
C THR A 174 9.02 -2.98 -6.69
N PRO A 175 8.62 -3.74 -7.73
CA PRO A 175 9.51 -4.62 -8.45
C PRO A 175 10.45 -3.86 -9.39
N ARG A 176 11.64 -4.43 -9.67
CA ARG A 176 12.62 -3.86 -10.61
C ARG A 176 12.04 -3.70 -12.02
N SER A 177 11.19 -4.63 -12.46
CA SER A 177 10.59 -4.65 -13.80
C SER A 177 9.53 -3.57 -14.00
N ASN A 178 8.89 -3.12 -12.91
CA ASN A 178 7.75 -2.21 -12.92
C ASN A 178 7.89 -1.19 -11.78
N PRO A 179 8.79 -0.21 -11.91
CA PRO A 179 9.02 0.82 -10.89
C PRO A 179 7.84 1.79 -10.72
N ASP A 180 6.89 1.76 -11.65
CA ASP A 180 5.64 2.52 -11.73
C ASP A 180 4.43 1.75 -11.17
N GLY A 181 4.66 0.58 -10.59
CA GLY A 181 3.61 -0.28 -10.05
C GLY A 181 4.02 -0.98 -8.76
N TYR A 182 3.13 -1.87 -8.30
CA TYR A 182 3.35 -2.68 -7.11
C TYR A 182 3.20 -4.17 -7.43
N GLY A 183 4.12 -4.96 -6.90
CA GLY A 183 3.99 -6.40 -6.79
C GLY A 183 3.27 -6.75 -5.48
N ILE A 184 2.11 -7.39 -5.56
CA ILE A 184 1.29 -7.75 -4.40
C ILE A 184 1.44 -9.24 -4.11
N ALA A 185 1.73 -9.58 -2.86
CA ALA A 185 1.81 -10.97 -2.42
C ALA A 185 0.38 -11.56 -2.31
N PRO A 186 0.02 -12.60 -3.08
CA PRO A 186 -1.36 -13.12 -3.10
C PRO A 186 -1.78 -13.71 -1.76
N HIS A 187 -0.83 -14.28 -1.00
CA HIS A 187 -1.07 -14.82 0.34
C HIS A 187 -1.28 -13.74 1.42
N CYS A 188 -1.19 -12.46 1.07
CA CYS A 188 -1.47 -11.33 1.95
C CYS A 188 -2.81 -10.64 1.62
N LEU A 189 -3.57 -11.16 0.65
CA LEU A 189 -4.94 -10.73 0.40
C LEU A 189 -5.88 -11.35 1.44
N ASP A 190 -6.93 -10.63 1.80
CA ASP A 190 -8.03 -11.20 2.56
C ASP A 190 -8.87 -12.13 1.64
N GLU A 191 -9.56 -13.09 2.25
CA GLU A 191 -10.38 -14.06 1.54
C GLU A 191 -11.61 -13.42 0.86
N GLY A 192 -12.10 -14.06 -0.21
CA GLY A 192 -13.43 -13.79 -0.78
C GLY A 192 -13.48 -13.21 -2.20
N THR A 193 -12.37 -12.66 -2.71
CA THR A 193 -12.36 -11.98 -4.02
C THR A 193 -11.49 -12.66 -5.08
N VAL A 194 -10.58 -13.55 -4.68
CA VAL A 194 -9.75 -14.34 -5.60
C VAL A 194 -10.53 -15.57 -6.07
N ARG A 195 -10.63 -15.75 -7.38
CA ARG A 195 -11.29 -16.89 -8.03
C ARG A 195 -10.32 -17.97 -8.47
N SER A 196 -9.21 -17.59 -9.09
CA SER A 196 -8.20 -18.53 -9.56
C SER A 196 -6.80 -17.93 -9.51
N ILE A 197 -5.77 -18.78 -9.50
CA ILE A 197 -4.36 -18.39 -9.50
C ILE A 197 -3.64 -19.21 -10.56
N THR A 198 -2.96 -18.52 -11.48
CA THR A 198 -1.99 -19.12 -12.41
C THR A 198 -0.60 -18.62 -12.05
N VAL A 199 0.39 -19.50 -12.02
CA VAL A 199 1.77 -19.16 -11.66
C VAL A 199 2.68 -19.31 -12.88
N GLU A 200 3.45 -18.27 -13.19
CA GLU A 200 4.50 -18.24 -14.20
C GLU A 200 5.87 -18.12 -13.51
N GLU A 201 6.78 -19.04 -13.82
CA GLU A 201 8.14 -19.02 -13.27
C GLU A 201 9.04 -18.04 -14.03
N ILE A 202 9.82 -17.26 -13.28
CA ILE A 202 10.79 -16.31 -13.80
C ILE A 202 12.20 -16.70 -13.38
N ASN A 203 13.09 -16.85 -14.35
CA ASN A 203 14.51 -17.08 -14.10
C ASN A 203 15.23 -15.79 -13.67
N GLY A 204 15.04 -15.39 -12.42
CA GLY A 204 15.69 -14.23 -11.83
C GLY A 204 17.19 -14.40 -11.55
N LYS A 205 17.76 -15.62 -11.66
CA LYS A 205 19.22 -15.80 -11.66
C LYS A 205 19.88 -15.23 -12.92
N ASP A 206 19.14 -15.20 -14.03
CA ASP A 206 19.54 -14.60 -15.31
C ASP A 206 18.54 -13.52 -15.73
N TRP A 207 18.40 -12.51 -14.87
CA TRP A 207 17.32 -11.51 -14.96
C TRP A 207 17.34 -10.73 -16.27
N GLU A 208 18.53 -10.35 -16.78
CA GLU A 208 18.64 -9.52 -17.99
C GLU A 208 18.10 -10.26 -19.21
N ARG A 209 18.44 -11.55 -19.37
CA ARG A 209 17.89 -12.37 -20.45
C ARG A 209 16.39 -12.61 -20.24
N ALA A 210 16.01 -13.03 -19.04
CA ALA A 210 14.61 -13.36 -18.73
C ALA A 210 13.67 -12.19 -19.03
N VAL A 211 13.98 -10.98 -18.57
CA VAL A 211 13.10 -9.81 -18.77
C VAL A 211 13.15 -9.28 -20.21
N LYS A 212 14.24 -9.50 -20.95
CA LYS A 212 14.31 -9.14 -22.37
C LYS A 212 13.41 -10.03 -23.23
N GLU A 213 13.34 -11.32 -22.90
CA GLU A 213 12.56 -12.31 -23.66
C GLU A 213 11.09 -12.36 -23.21
N HIS A 214 10.81 -11.91 -21.99
CA HIS A 214 9.46 -11.92 -21.44
C HIS A 214 8.53 -10.92 -22.12
N LYS A 215 7.39 -11.40 -22.60
CA LYS A 215 6.48 -10.60 -23.45
C LYS A 215 5.61 -9.62 -22.65
N THR A 216 5.17 -10.01 -21.45
CA THR A 216 4.08 -9.31 -20.74
C THR A 216 4.45 -8.64 -19.42
N ILE A 217 5.54 -9.03 -18.73
CA ILE A 217 5.83 -8.55 -17.37
C ILE A 217 5.93 -7.02 -17.27
N ARG A 218 6.57 -6.37 -18.26
CA ARG A 218 6.72 -4.90 -18.30
C ARG A 218 5.42 -4.14 -18.60
N SER A 219 4.41 -4.80 -19.15
CA SER A 219 3.12 -4.16 -19.41
C SER A 219 2.14 -4.31 -18.24
N MET A 220 2.43 -5.14 -17.24
CA MET A 220 1.50 -5.39 -16.12
C MET A 220 1.25 -4.17 -15.22
N SER A 221 2.13 -3.16 -15.23
CA SER A 221 1.94 -1.90 -14.50
C SER A 221 1.35 -0.78 -15.35
N LYS A 222 1.03 -1.06 -16.62
CA LYS A 222 0.36 -0.09 -17.49
C LYS A 222 -1.16 -0.21 -17.31
N PRO A 223 -1.88 0.91 -17.17
CA PRO A 223 -3.33 0.92 -17.10
C PRO A 223 -3.99 0.47 -18.41
#